data_AF-A0A4Q1ESB8-F1
#
_entry.id   AF-A0A4Q1ESB8-F1
#
_cell.length_a   1.000
_cell.length_b   1.000
_cell.length_c   1.000
_cell.angle_alpha   90.00
_cell.angle_beta   90.00
_cell.angle_gamma   90.00
#
_symmetry.space_group_name_H-M   'P 1'
#
loop_
_entity.id
_entity.type
_entity.pdbx_description
1 polymer ?
#
loop_
_entity_poly.entity_id
_entity_poly.type
_entity_poly.pdbx_seq_one_letter_code
_entity_poly.pdbx_strand_id
1 'polypeptide(L)'
;MDNYISKKLWDGPNPWFDVSGSKLQTDIWLYSEENERGELTGMSTIIKSEIMTNQGGYKGVKINSMSDIELSENFIDKNGKFIGFNIIVKKHAQVPEIEKFELNIQGYQSVNVAQRIDINYIGKNLNISFKTDVFPSASAGIIGAGGSFKLIQYDQPSYRDTHSLFKNGVRKPCLYPRN
;
A
#
# COMPACT_ATOMS: atom_id res chain seq x y z
N MET A 1 -4.83 -1.89 4.47
CA MET A 1 -4.77 -0.86 3.40
C MET A 1 -5.00 -1.56 2.09
N ASP A 2 -5.82 -0.98 1.23
CA ASP A 2 -6.15 -1.51 -0.08
C ASP A 2 -5.91 -0.46 -1.16
N ASN A 3 -5.09 -0.80 -2.15
CA ASN A 3 -4.95 -0.08 -3.39
C ASN A 3 -5.82 -0.72 -4.47
N TYR A 4 -6.71 0.05 -5.08
CA TYR A 4 -7.73 -0.48 -5.97
C TYR A 4 -8.04 0.45 -7.14
N ILE A 5 -8.39 -0.12 -8.29
CA ILE A 5 -8.93 0.65 -9.41
C ILE A 5 -10.41 0.91 -9.14
N SER A 6 -10.79 2.18 -9.01
CA SER A 6 -12.19 2.57 -8.82
C SER A 6 -12.97 2.46 -10.13
N LYS A 7 -14.02 1.64 -10.16
CA LYS A 7 -14.91 1.51 -11.33
C LYS A 7 -15.52 2.83 -11.78
N LYS A 8 -15.78 3.74 -10.83
CA LYS A 8 -16.39 5.06 -11.09
C LYS A 8 -15.38 6.06 -11.66
N LEU A 9 -14.11 5.96 -11.26
CA LEU A 9 -13.07 6.95 -11.61
C LEU A 9 -12.13 6.44 -12.70
N TRP A 10 -12.29 5.19 -13.15
CA TRP A 10 -11.46 4.61 -14.19
C TRP A 10 -11.80 5.24 -15.56
N ASP A 11 -10.79 5.82 -16.19
CA ASP A 11 -10.86 6.42 -17.52
C ASP A 11 -9.67 6.04 -18.42
N GLY A 12 -8.95 4.97 -18.03
CA GLY A 12 -7.85 4.39 -18.80
C GLY A 12 -8.33 3.37 -19.85
N PRO A 13 -7.44 2.48 -20.31
CA PRO A 13 -7.78 1.38 -21.21
C PRO A 13 -9.03 0.61 -20.77
N ASN A 14 -9.92 0.35 -21.73
CA ASN A 14 -11.16 -0.37 -21.47
C ASN A 14 -11.16 -1.70 -22.24
N PRO A 15 -10.49 -2.73 -21.71
CA PRO A 15 -10.53 -4.06 -22.31
C PRO A 15 -11.93 -4.67 -22.18
N TRP A 16 -12.13 -5.83 -22.79
CA TRP A 16 -13.41 -6.56 -22.77
C TRP A 16 -13.77 -7.17 -21.40
N PHE A 17 -12.93 -7.00 -20.37
CA PHE A 17 -13.12 -7.46 -18.99
C PHE A 17 -13.05 -6.29 -17.99
N ASP A 18 -13.63 -6.47 -16.79
CA ASP A 18 -13.64 -5.43 -15.75
C ASP A 18 -12.25 -5.31 -15.08
N VAL A 19 -11.63 -4.13 -15.21
CA VAL A 19 -10.32 -3.81 -14.62
C VAL A 19 -10.39 -3.34 -13.17
N SER A 20 -11.58 -2.99 -12.67
CA SER A 20 -11.78 -2.43 -11.34
C SER A 20 -11.53 -3.44 -10.21
N GLY A 21 -11.30 -2.92 -9.00
CA GLY A 21 -11.08 -3.71 -7.79
C GLY A 21 -9.65 -3.65 -7.26
N SER A 22 -9.42 -4.35 -6.16
CA SER A 22 -8.17 -4.39 -5.40
C SER A 22 -7.01 -4.91 -6.24
N LYS A 23 -5.84 -4.31 -6.06
CA LYS A 23 -4.58 -4.61 -6.76
C LYS A 23 -3.47 -4.95 -5.80
N LEU A 24 -3.42 -4.28 -4.65
CA LEU A 24 -2.46 -4.57 -3.61
C LEU A 24 -3.12 -4.33 -2.25
N GLN A 25 -3.28 -5.41 -1.48
CA GLN A 25 -3.83 -5.37 -0.14
C GLN A 25 -2.72 -5.65 0.88
N THR A 26 -2.69 -4.91 1.97
CA THR A 26 -1.82 -5.21 3.12
C THR A 26 -2.59 -5.06 4.42
N ASP A 27 -2.55 -6.11 5.21
CA ASP A 27 -3.12 -6.20 6.55
C ASP A 27 -1.99 -6.36 7.57
N ILE A 28 -2.09 -5.63 8.67
CA ILE A 28 -1.15 -5.67 9.79
C ILE A 28 -1.97 -5.97 11.03
N TRP A 29 -1.73 -7.11 11.66
CA TRP A 29 -2.30 -7.46 12.96
C TRP A 29 -1.29 -7.16 14.04
N LEU A 30 -1.75 -6.45 15.07
CA LEU A 30 -0.96 -6.07 16.24
C LEU A 30 -1.51 -6.82 17.44
N TYR A 31 -0.62 -7.46 18.19
CA TYR A 31 -0.95 -8.20 19.41
C TYR A 31 -0.16 -7.60 20.56
N SER A 32 -0.86 -7.24 21.64
CA SER A 32 -0.21 -6.82 22.88
C SER A 32 0.35 -8.03 23.61
N GLU A 33 1.55 -7.88 24.15
CA GLU A 33 2.19 -8.85 25.02
C GLU A 33 2.22 -8.27 26.43
N GLU A 34 1.65 -8.99 27.40
CA GLU A 34 1.52 -8.56 28.78
C GLU A 34 2.15 -9.58 29.73
N ASN A 35 2.72 -9.11 30.84
CA ASN A 35 3.16 -10.00 31.92
C ASN A 35 1.99 -10.43 32.83
N GLU A 36 2.26 -11.28 33.82
CA GLU A 36 1.25 -11.76 34.79
C GLU A 36 0.55 -10.65 35.60
N ARG A 37 1.10 -9.44 35.61
CA ARG A 37 0.53 -8.26 36.28
C ARG A 37 -0.31 -7.39 35.35
N GLY A 38 -0.45 -7.77 34.07
CA GLY A 38 -1.15 -6.98 33.04
C GLY A 38 -0.35 -5.77 32.55
N GLU A 39 0.97 -5.74 32.78
CA GLU A 39 1.81 -4.67 32.25
C GLU A 39 2.23 -5.01 30.83
N LEU A 40 2.03 -4.07 29.90
CA LEU A 40 2.47 -4.21 28.52
C LEU A 40 4.00 -4.32 28.45
N THR A 41 4.49 -5.45 27.93
CA THR A 41 5.92 -5.78 27.78
C THR A 41 6.40 -5.71 26.34
N GLY A 42 5.50 -5.75 25.37
CA GLY A 42 5.85 -5.75 23.96
C GLY A 42 4.65 -5.74 23.03
N MET A 43 4.94 -5.67 21.75
CA MET A 43 3.99 -5.91 20.67
C MET A 43 4.54 -6.98 19.73
N SER A 44 3.70 -7.92 19.33
CA SER A 44 3.94 -8.79 18.18
C SER A 44 3.10 -8.37 16.99
N THR A 45 3.64 -8.64 15.81
CA THR A 45 3.06 -8.18 14.54
C THR A 45 2.97 -9.34 13.56
N ILE A 46 1.83 -9.48 12.89
CA ILE A 46 1.69 -10.30 11.69
C ILE A 46 1.42 -9.36 10.52
N ILE A 47 2.17 -9.51 9.43
CA ILE A 47 1.99 -8.73 8.20
C ILE A 47 1.58 -9.70 7.10
N LYS A 48 0.47 -9.42 6.43
CA LYS A 48 0.06 -10.13 5.22
C LYS A 48 -0.11 -9.11 4.10
N SER A 49 0.60 -9.31 3.01
CA SER A 49 0.43 -8.54 1.80
C SER A 49 0.12 -9.45 0.63
N GLU A 50 -0.86 -9.06 -0.19
CA GLU A 50 -1.29 -9.83 -1.34
C GLU A 50 -1.39 -8.92 -2.58
N ILE A 51 -0.71 -9.34 -3.65
CA ILE A 51 -0.94 -8.78 -4.98
C ILE A 51 -2.16 -9.48 -5.54
N MET A 52 -3.20 -8.70 -5.80
CA MET A 52 -4.51 -9.20 -6.17
C MET A 52 -4.64 -9.32 -7.70
N THR A 53 -5.54 -10.20 -8.14
CA THR A 53 -6.05 -10.23 -9.52
C THR A 53 -7.51 -9.81 -9.48
N ASN A 54 -7.94 -9.03 -10.46
CA ASN A 54 -9.37 -8.88 -10.75
C ASN A 54 -9.93 -10.17 -11.36
N GLN A 55 -11.27 -10.27 -11.44
CA GLN A 55 -11.95 -11.44 -12.00
C GLN A 55 -11.66 -11.70 -13.50
N GLY A 56 -10.87 -10.83 -14.16
CA GLY A 56 -10.31 -11.02 -15.51
C GLY A 56 -8.98 -10.26 -15.64
N GLY A 57 -8.22 -10.48 -16.73
CA GLY A 57 -6.93 -9.80 -16.95
C GLY A 57 -5.73 -10.44 -16.22
N TYR A 58 -4.60 -9.72 -16.20
CA TYR A 58 -3.36 -10.25 -15.66
C TYR A 58 -3.18 -9.97 -14.17
N LYS A 59 -2.64 -10.94 -13.43
CA LYS A 59 -2.21 -10.74 -12.04
C LYS A 59 -0.99 -9.82 -12.03
N GLY A 60 -1.01 -8.82 -11.16
CA GLY A 60 0.17 -8.01 -10.89
C GLY A 60 1.34 -8.88 -10.42
N VAL A 61 2.56 -8.42 -10.67
CA VAL A 61 3.79 -9.11 -10.28
C VAL A 61 4.60 -8.25 -9.33
N LYS A 62 5.45 -8.89 -8.54
CA LYS A 62 6.42 -8.17 -7.71
C LYS A 62 7.40 -7.40 -8.59
N ILE A 63 7.84 -6.24 -8.11
CA ILE A 63 8.93 -5.48 -8.74
C ILE A 63 10.26 -5.95 -8.14
N ASN A 64 10.97 -6.86 -8.81
CA ASN A 64 12.22 -7.43 -8.26
C ASN A 64 13.32 -6.40 -7.99
N SER A 65 13.32 -5.28 -8.71
CA SER A 65 14.27 -4.18 -8.52
C SER A 65 13.90 -3.23 -7.37
N MET A 66 12.73 -3.39 -6.74
CA MET A 66 12.33 -2.58 -5.59
C MET A 66 12.22 -3.46 -4.34
N SER A 67 12.92 -3.06 -3.28
CA SER A 67 12.86 -3.75 -2.01
C SER A 67 11.53 -3.50 -1.31
N ASP A 68 10.88 -4.58 -0.89
CA ASP A 68 9.84 -4.51 0.14
C ASP A 68 10.51 -4.35 1.50
N ILE A 69 9.84 -3.64 2.41
CA ILE A 69 10.29 -3.46 3.79
C ILE A 69 9.19 -3.98 4.70
N GLU A 70 9.56 -4.83 5.66
CA GLU A 70 8.73 -5.24 6.78
C GLU A 70 9.61 -5.15 8.03
N LEU A 71 9.43 -4.07 8.78
CA LEU A 71 10.14 -3.80 10.03
C LEU A 71 9.12 -3.78 11.16
N SER A 72 9.46 -4.43 12.28
CA SER A 72 8.70 -4.40 13.52
C SER A 72 9.67 -4.42 14.68
N GLU A 73 9.80 -3.31 15.38
CA GLU A 73 10.74 -3.13 16.48
C GLU A 73 10.01 -2.70 17.74
N ASN A 74 10.36 -3.32 18.87
CA ASN A 74 9.95 -2.88 20.20
C ASN A 74 11.04 -2.02 20.81
N PHE A 75 10.67 -0.95 21.49
CA PHE A 75 11.57 -0.08 22.22
C PHE A 75 11.44 -0.31 23.71
N ILE A 76 12.58 -0.53 24.36
CA ILE A 76 12.70 -0.79 25.79
C ILE A 76 13.62 0.28 26.37
N ASP A 77 13.30 0.79 27.57
CA ASP A 77 14.16 1.73 28.28
C ASP A 77 15.35 1.04 28.98
N LYS A 78 16.21 1.85 29.60
CA LYS A 78 17.39 1.36 30.36
C LYS A 78 17.07 0.43 31.53
N ASN A 79 15.82 0.40 31.99
CA ASN A 79 15.35 -0.43 33.10
C ASN A 79 14.64 -1.70 32.62
N GLY A 80 14.61 -1.97 31.31
CA GLY A 80 13.90 -3.11 30.75
C GLY A 80 12.40 -2.89 30.56
N LYS A 81 11.90 -1.65 30.67
CA LYS A 81 10.47 -1.35 30.51
C LYS A 81 10.13 -1.03 29.07
N PHE A 82 9.03 -1.59 28.57
CA PHE A 82 8.47 -1.24 27.27
C PHE A 82 8.05 0.24 27.20
N ILE A 83 8.54 0.96 26.19
CA ILE A 83 8.25 2.38 25.99
C ILE A 83 7.62 2.69 24.63
N GLY A 84 7.59 1.72 23.72
CA GLY A 84 7.05 1.95 22.39
C GLY A 84 7.31 0.83 21.38
N PHE A 85 6.78 1.00 20.17
CA PHE A 85 7.07 0.16 19.02
C PHE A 85 7.09 0.99 17.73
N ASN A 86 7.80 0.51 16.71
CA ASN A 86 7.79 1.05 15.36
C ASN A 86 7.59 -0.08 14.35
N ILE A 87 6.62 0.09 13.46
CA ILE A 87 6.32 -0.82 12.37
C ILE A 87 6.33 -0.05 11.07
N ILE A 88 7.11 -0.53 10.11
CA ILE A 88 7.19 0.03 8.77
C ILE A 88 6.95 -1.09 7.77
N VAL A 89 5.91 -0.94 6.97
CA VAL A 89 5.60 -1.84 5.87
C VAL A 89 5.64 -1.06 4.57
N LYS A 90 6.43 -1.52 3.60
CA LYS A 90 6.49 -0.98 2.23
C LYS A 90 6.34 -2.14 1.25
N LYS A 91 5.38 -2.01 0.33
CA LYS A 91 5.08 -3.04 -0.67
C LYS A 91 4.94 -2.43 -2.06
N HIS A 92 5.44 -3.15 -3.06
CA HIS A 92 5.33 -2.75 -4.46
C HIS A 92 4.78 -3.88 -5.33
N ALA A 93 3.97 -3.51 -6.30
CA ALA A 93 3.52 -4.37 -7.38
C ALA A 93 3.57 -3.61 -8.70
N GLN A 94 3.65 -4.32 -9.80
CA GLN A 94 3.56 -3.76 -11.15
C GLN A 94 2.71 -4.67 -12.03
N VAL A 95 2.23 -4.14 -13.15
CA VAL A 95 1.66 -4.97 -14.20
C VAL A 95 2.74 -5.88 -14.82
N PRO A 96 2.41 -7.10 -15.27
CA PRO A 96 3.36 -7.97 -15.95
C PRO A 96 3.77 -7.43 -17.32
N GLU A 97 4.87 -7.94 -17.87
CA GLU A 97 5.49 -7.41 -19.09
C GLU A 97 4.57 -7.39 -20.31
N ILE A 98 3.72 -8.41 -20.46
CA ILE A 98 2.74 -8.47 -21.55
C ILE A 98 1.74 -7.31 -21.49
N GLU A 99 1.23 -7.01 -20.29
CA GLU A 99 0.32 -5.89 -20.08
C GLU A 99 1.05 -4.54 -20.28
N LYS A 100 2.32 -4.43 -19.84
CA LYS A 100 3.14 -3.24 -20.14
C LYS A 100 3.23 -2.97 -21.63
N PHE A 101 3.43 -4.01 -22.42
CA PHE A 101 3.52 -3.90 -23.88
C PHE A 101 2.20 -3.42 -24.49
N GLU A 102 1.07 -4.01 -24.08
CA GLU A 102 -0.27 -3.60 -24.52
C GLU A 102 -0.61 -2.15 -24.14
N LEU A 103 -0.26 -1.74 -22.91
CA LEU A 103 -0.44 -0.36 -22.45
C LEU A 103 0.37 0.62 -23.28
N ASN A 104 1.64 0.30 -23.57
CA ASN A 104 2.49 1.15 -24.40
C ASN A 104 1.96 1.30 -25.83
N ILE A 105 1.46 0.23 -26.46
CA ILE A 105 0.82 0.29 -27.79
C ILE A 105 -0.41 1.22 -27.77
N GLN A 106 -1.17 1.19 -26.68
CA GLN A 106 -2.34 2.05 -26.49
C GLN A 106 -1.98 3.49 -26.08
N GLY A 107 -0.70 3.81 -25.96
CA GLY A 107 -0.24 5.16 -25.63
C GLY A 107 -0.22 5.48 -24.14
N TYR A 108 -0.12 4.47 -23.27
CA TYR A 108 -0.06 4.60 -21.82
C TYR A 108 1.24 4.05 -21.23
N GLN A 109 1.70 4.66 -20.15
CA GLN A 109 2.83 4.20 -19.36
C GLN A 109 2.46 2.96 -18.54
N SER A 110 3.42 2.06 -18.34
CA SER A 110 3.28 0.98 -17.37
C SER A 110 3.11 1.57 -15.97
N VAL A 111 2.14 1.03 -15.21
CA VAL A 111 1.87 1.48 -13.84
C VAL A 111 2.49 0.57 -12.81
N ASN A 112 2.90 1.20 -11.71
CA ASN A 112 3.32 0.56 -10.49
C ASN A 112 2.30 0.91 -9.40
N VAL A 113 2.13 0.00 -8.47
CA VAL A 113 1.34 0.18 -7.26
C VAL A 113 2.31 0.13 -6.10
N ALA A 114 2.33 1.17 -5.28
CA ALA A 114 3.14 1.20 -4.07
C ALA A 114 2.28 1.64 -2.89
N GLN A 115 2.52 0.98 -1.76
CA GLN A 115 2.00 1.43 -0.48
C GLN A 115 3.06 1.39 0.61
N ARG A 116 2.93 2.32 1.55
CA ARG A 116 3.70 2.37 2.77
C ARG A 116 2.80 2.66 3.95
N ILE A 117 2.96 1.88 5.01
CA ILE A 117 2.27 2.01 6.28
C ILE A 117 3.34 2.18 7.35
N ASP A 118 3.30 3.29 8.08
CA ASP A 118 4.17 3.57 9.22
C ASP A 118 3.30 3.64 10.48
N ILE A 119 3.50 2.75 11.45
CA ILE A 119 2.81 2.73 12.76
C ILE A 119 3.88 2.93 13.84
N ASN A 120 3.79 4.03 14.55
CA ASN A 120 4.75 4.41 15.58
C ASN A 120 4.01 4.69 16.87
N TYR A 121 4.42 4.05 17.95
CA TYR A 121 3.97 4.36 19.29
C TYR A 121 5.17 4.60 20.18
N ILE A 122 5.32 5.80 20.74
CA ILE A 122 6.39 6.09 21.70
C ILE A 122 5.94 7.16 22.68
N GLY A 123 6.22 6.95 23.97
CA GLY A 123 5.94 7.96 25.00
C GLY A 123 4.47 8.38 25.05
N LYS A 124 3.55 7.43 24.84
CA LYS A 124 2.08 7.62 24.78
C LYS A 124 1.55 8.33 23.54
N ASN A 125 2.38 8.58 22.53
CA ASN A 125 1.94 9.13 21.26
C ASN A 125 1.85 8.03 20.21
N LEU A 126 0.65 7.80 19.67
CA LEU A 126 0.41 6.92 18.52
C LEU A 126 0.35 7.76 17.24
N ASN A 127 1.22 7.46 16.29
CA ASN A 127 1.22 8.03 14.95
C ASN A 127 1.06 6.91 13.93
N ILE A 128 0.06 7.07 13.05
CA ILE A 128 -0.21 6.16 11.96
C ILE A 128 -0.23 6.98 10.69
N SER A 129 0.64 6.62 9.75
CA SER A 129 0.70 7.26 8.43
C SER A 129 0.59 6.22 7.34
N PHE A 130 -0.18 6.55 6.30
CA PHE A 130 -0.25 5.74 5.10
C PHE A 130 0.14 6.60 3.90
N LYS A 131 0.86 5.99 2.97
CA LYS A 131 1.33 6.63 1.74
C LYS A 131 1.09 5.69 0.59
N THR A 132 0.72 6.25 -0.55
CA THR A 132 0.53 5.49 -1.78
C THR A 132 1.05 6.29 -2.98
N ASP A 133 1.22 5.62 -4.11
CA ASP A 133 1.54 6.28 -5.36
C ASP A 133 0.30 7.02 -5.93
N VAL A 134 0.48 7.80 -6.99
CA VAL A 134 -0.58 8.56 -7.66
C VAL A 134 -1.68 7.64 -8.21
N PHE A 135 -1.33 6.38 -8.51
CA PHE A 135 -2.25 5.38 -8.99
C PHE A 135 -1.99 4.02 -8.31
N PRO A 136 -3.03 3.24 -8.00
CA PRO A 136 -4.45 3.54 -8.16
C PRO A 136 -5.03 4.25 -6.91
N SER A 137 -6.35 4.34 -6.80
CA SER A 137 -7.00 4.79 -5.55
C SER A 137 -6.54 3.94 -4.35
N ALA A 138 -6.67 4.49 -3.14
CA ALA A 138 -6.32 3.78 -1.93
C ALA A 138 -7.32 4.03 -0.80
N SER A 139 -7.56 3.02 0.02
CA SER A 139 -8.28 3.16 1.28
C SER A 139 -7.50 2.50 2.42
N ALA A 140 -7.54 3.11 3.59
CA ALA A 140 -6.88 2.55 4.76
C ALA A 140 -7.67 2.88 6.04
N GLY A 141 -7.50 2.03 7.04
CA GLY A 141 -8.22 2.13 8.29
C GLY A 141 -7.70 1.17 9.34
N ILE A 142 -8.34 1.21 10.50
CA ILE A 142 -8.07 0.34 11.64
C ILE A 142 -9.32 -0.49 11.90
N ILE A 143 -9.14 -1.76 12.23
CA ILE A 143 -10.21 -2.65 12.68
C ILE A 143 -9.89 -3.06 14.12
N GLY A 144 -10.81 -2.83 15.04
CA GLY A 144 -10.67 -3.23 16.44
C GLY A 144 -11.99 -3.71 17.04
N ALA A 145 -11.99 -4.00 18.34
CA ALA A 145 -13.19 -4.49 19.05
C ALA A 145 -14.39 -3.54 18.96
N GLY A 146 -14.13 -2.23 18.87
CA GLY A 146 -15.15 -1.19 18.70
C GLY A 146 -15.65 -0.99 17.27
N GLY A 147 -15.17 -1.78 16.30
CA GLY A 147 -15.54 -1.70 14.88
C GLY A 147 -14.41 -1.26 13.96
N SER A 148 -14.77 -0.93 12.72
CA SER A 148 -13.85 -0.48 11.67
C SER A 148 -13.89 1.03 11.49
N PHE A 149 -12.71 1.65 11.42
CA PHE A 149 -12.53 3.09 11.25
C PHE A 149 -11.71 3.37 10.00
N LYS A 150 -12.31 4.04 9.02
CA LYS A 150 -11.59 4.49 7.82
C LYS A 150 -10.81 5.76 8.15
N LEU A 151 -9.50 5.71 7.99
CA LEU A 151 -8.59 6.84 8.22
C LEU A 151 -8.25 7.58 6.94
N ILE A 152 -8.17 6.85 5.82
CA ILE A 152 -7.82 7.41 4.51
C ILE A 152 -8.76 6.92 3.45
N GLN A 153 -9.14 7.87 2.58
CA GLN A 153 -9.74 7.66 1.29
C GLN A 153 -8.98 8.53 0.30
N TYR A 154 -8.20 7.91 -0.58
CA TYR A 154 -7.53 8.57 -1.68
C TYR A 154 -8.17 8.12 -2.99
N ASP A 155 -8.68 9.10 -3.72
CA ASP A 155 -9.24 8.89 -5.04
C ASP A 155 -8.20 9.31 -6.08
N GLN A 156 -7.79 8.37 -6.91
CA GLN A 156 -6.83 8.63 -7.98
C GLN A 156 -7.33 9.75 -8.91
N PRO A 157 -6.44 10.59 -9.45
CA PRO A 157 -6.75 11.44 -10.59
C PRO A 157 -7.00 10.60 -11.85
N SER A 158 -7.41 11.26 -12.94
CA SER A 158 -7.55 10.64 -14.26
C SER A 158 -6.30 9.83 -14.63
N TYR A 159 -6.50 8.55 -14.96
CA TYR A 159 -5.45 7.69 -15.47
C TYR A 159 -4.96 8.22 -16.81
N ARG A 160 -5.89 8.62 -17.68
CA ARG A 160 -5.56 9.17 -18.99
C ARG A 160 -4.70 10.43 -18.91
N ASP A 161 -4.92 11.27 -17.90
CA ASP A 161 -4.14 12.49 -17.71
C ASP A 161 -2.78 12.23 -17.09
N THR A 162 -2.68 11.26 -16.17
CA THR A 162 -1.44 10.99 -15.42
C THR A 162 -0.51 9.99 -16.08
N HIS A 163 -1.02 9.10 -16.93
CA HIS A 163 -0.25 7.99 -17.49
C HIS A 163 -0.25 7.95 -19.03
N SER A 164 -0.82 8.94 -19.72
CA SER A 164 -0.70 9.03 -21.18
C SER A 164 0.72 9.40 -21.61
N LEU A 165 1.26 8.66 -22.57
CA LEU A 165 2.54 8.96 -23.23
C LEU A 165 2.48 10.22 -24.10
N PHE A 166 1.29 10.69 -24.47
CA PHE A 166 1.09 11.84 -25.35
C PHE A 166 0.84 13.16 -24.61
N LYS A 167 0.53 13.11 -23.31
CA LYS A 167 0.33 14.31 -22.48
C LYS A 167 1.61 14.63 -21.70
N ASN A 168 2.46 15.48 -22.26
CA ASN A 168 3.73 15.93 -21.66
C ASN A 168 3.60 16.82 -20.40
N GLY A 169 2.40 17.00 -19.83
CA GLY A 169 2.10 18.07 -18.86
C GLY A 169 1.84 17.63 -17.42
N VAL A 170 1.68 16.35 -17.12
CA VAL A 170 1.33 15.87 -15.78
C VAL A 170 2.41 14.90 -15.31
N ARG A 171 2.92 15.10 -14.09
CA ARG A 171 4.06 14.40 -13.48
C ARG A 171 4.19 12.97 -13.99
N LYS A 172 5.32 12.64 -14.64
CA LYS A 172 5.77 11.25 -14.76
C LYS A 172 5.68 10.64 -13.36
N PRO A 173 4.99 9.51 -13.16
CA PRO A 173 4.91 8.87 -11.85
C PRO A 173 6.31 8.78 -11.28
N CYS A 174 6.41 9.15 -10.02
CA CYS A 174 7.64 9.26 -9.26
C CYS A 174 8.31 7.87 -9.17
N LEU A 175 9.06 7.48 -10.19
CA LEU A 175 10.06 6.41 -10.10
C LEU A 175 11.20 6.93 -9.22
N TYR A 176 11.04 6.92 -7.89
CA TYR A 176 12.10 7.31 -6.96
C TYR A 176 12.72 6.11 -6.21
N PRO A 177 14.06 6.06 -6.11
CA PRO A 177 15.08 6.65 -6.97
C PRO A 177 15.60 5.63 -8.00
N ARG A 178 15.95 6.13 -9.20
CA ARG A 178 17.08 5.54 -9.94
C ARG A 178 18.33 5.91 -9.14
N ASN A 179 19.17 4.90 -8.90
CA ASN A 179 20.48 4.95 -8.25
C ASN A 179 21.24 6.27 -8.47
#